data_AF-A0A142X4A0-F1
#
_entry.id   AF-A0A142X4A0-F1
#
_cell.length_a   1.000
_cell.length_b   1.000
_cell.length_c   1.000
_cell.angle_alpha   90.00
_cell.angle_beta   90.00
_cell.angle_gamma   90.00
#
_symmetry.space_group_name_H-M   'P 1'
#
loop_
_entity.id
_entity.type
_entity.pdbx_description
1 polymer ?
#
loop_
_entity_poly.entity_id
_entity_poly.type
_entity_poly.pdbx_seq_one_letter_code
_entity_poly.pdbx_strand_id
1 'polypeptide(L)'
;MTFRVTQSGLYSSALRNLRKQTTSLGRLQEQMLSGKQLLTPSDDPTAAKTIILHKSAIGKLESRLTSIGTARNWLSQGEVQLTDAQEMMTRAKEIALAGRQSTDPTELRTLAAEVDQILGRMVSIANTKDQGLYLFGGNQSDAQPYSIQNGRVVYGGGSQGVSVSSGDGVDLPMILSGSDVFTNSARGATIILGNTGLKPGSGTDSGVGQSSILIRNTSTTFAGGSGIASGTGAAAGDTVLGAVGTHTLTIRDESGTGAYGTISINGGPEVPFTNGDTNLKLQGAQGEVVYVNTTAITAGFNGTVGVGGDGTISLDGGVTEVPLTYATNVQLQDPATGQVTNLDTSAVRVAGTAQAEYTGTSDVFSTLSELRDTLLNASNLPSGELQQAFTRRIGDIDRLADHMYDVRGELGVVQLQLDKLQTRTEDLRLATKQSLSDVEQVDVTDVVVKLQEAQNQMQFALAAVARLNDVSLLNYMQ
;
A
#
# COMPACT_ATOMS: atom_id res chain seq x y z
N MET A 1 -63.94 3.96 -75.98
CA MET A 1 -63.37 2.61 -75.95
C MET A 1 -63.50 2.06 -74.54
N THR A 2 -64.48 1.20 -74.30
CA THR A 2 -64.67 0.47 -73.04
C THR A 2 -63.60 -0.61 -72.95
N PHE A 3 -62.64 -0.45 -72.05
CA PHE A 3 -61.64 -1.49 -71.77
C PHE A 3 -62.37 -2.76 -71.30
N ARG A 4 -62.31 -3.84 -72.09
CA ARG A 4 -62.67 -5.17 -71.62
C ARG A 4 -61.67 -5.58 -70.55
N VAL A 5 -62.07 -5.46 -69.28
CA VAL A 5 -61.36 -6.10 -68.18
C VAL A 5 -61.41 -7.61 -68.44
N THR A 6 -60.26 -8.25 -68.62
CA THR A 6 -60.20 -9.69 -68.87
C THR A 6 -60.63 -10.43 -67.60
N GLN A 7 -61.50 -11.44 -67.75
CA GLN A 7 -62.02 -12.25 -66.63
C GLN A 7 -60.87 -12.86 -65.79
N SER A 8 -59.76 -13.22 -66.44
CA SER A 8 -58.50 -13.66 -65.82
C SER A 8 -57.83 -12.58 -64.96
N GLY A 9 -57.93 -11.30 -65.36
CA GLY A 9 -57.43 -10.15 -64.59
C GLY A 9 -58.21 -9.90 -63.30
N LEU A 10 -59.53 -10.11 -63.30
CA LEU A 10 -60.39 -10.01 -62.10
C LEU A 10 -60.12 -11.15 -61.12
N TYR A 11 -60.05 -12.39 -61.61
CA TYR A 11 -59.80 -13.57 -60.78
C TYR A 11 -58.40 -13.54 -60.15
N SER A 12 -57.37 -13.15 -60.93
CA SER A 12 -56.01 -12.98 -60.41
C SER A 12 -55.90 -11.82 -59.40
N SER A 13 -56.67 -10.74 -59.58
CA SER A 13 -56.73 -9.64 -58.60
C SER A 13 -57.42 -10.07 -57.31
N ALA A 14 -58.50 -10.83 -57.40
CA ALA A 14 -59.21 -11.34 -56.23
C ALA A 14 -58.35 -12.35 -55.45
N LEU A 15 -57.64 -13.26 -56.13
CA LEU A 15 -56.67 -14.18 -55.50
C LEU A 15 -55.49 -13.44 -54.86
N ARG A 16 -54.96 -12.39 -55.51
CA ARG A 16 -53.92 -11.53 -54.91
C ARG A 16 -54.42 -10.84 -53.65
N ASN A 17 -55.65 -10.32 -53.65
CA ASN A 17 -56.26 -9.69 -52.49
C ASN A 17 -56.53 -10.72 -51.37
N LEU A 18 -57.04 -11.90 -51.71
CA LEU A 18 -57.26 -12.98 -50.75
C LEU A 18 -55.96 -13.37 -50.04
N ARG A 19 -54.88 -13.58 -50.82
CA ARG A 19 -53.55 -13.88 -50.26
C ARG A 19 -53.06 -12.75 -49.34
N LYS A 20 -53.24 -11.49 -49.73
CA LYS A 20 -52.92 -10.33 -48.87
C LYS A 20 -53.71 -10.35 -47.56
N GLN A 21 -55.02 -10.62 -47.60
CA GLN A 21 -55.87 -10.73 -46.42
C GLN A 21 -55.42 -11.90 -45.51
N THR A 22 -55.10 -13.06 -46.07
CA THR A 22 -54.61 -14.22 -45.30
C THR A 22 -53.27 -13.92 -44.62
N THR A 23 -52.34 -13.25 -45.31
CA THR A 23 -51.07 -12.81 -44.70
C THR A 23 -51.29 -11.78 -43.59
N SER A 24 -52.18 -10.80 -43.81
CA SER A 24 -52.50 -9.79 -42.78
C SER A 24 -53.13 -10.40 -41.54
N LEU A 25 -54.04 -11.37 -41.72
CA LEU A 25 -54.69 -12.08 -40.62
C LEU A 25 -53.68 -12.90 -39.81
N GLY A 26 -52.79 -13.65 -40.48
CA GLY A 26 -51.72 -14.39 -39.81
C GLY A 26 -50.80 -13.48 -38.99
N ARG A 27 -50.47 -12.29 -39.51
CA ARG A 27 -49.67 -11.30 -38.78
C ARG A 27 -50.37 -10.74 -37.55
N LEU A 28 -51.65 -10.40 -37.64
CA LEU A 28 -52.42 -9.92 -36.48
C LEU A 28 -52.55 -11.01 -35.41
N GLN A 29 -52.67 -12.28 -35.81
CA GLN A 29 -52.61 -13.42 -34.89
C GLN A 29 -51.23 -13.55 -34.23
N GLU A 30 -50.14 -13.43 -34.99
CA GLU A 30 -48.79 -13.44 -34.43
C GLU A 30 -48.52 -12.27 -33.48
N GLN A 31 -48.98 -11.05 -33.81
CA GLN A 31 -48.89 -9.88 -32.92
C GLN A 31 -49.69 -10.08 -31.64
N MET A 32 -50.90 -10.64 -31.73
CA MET A 32 -51.73 -10.96 -30.58
C MET A 32 -51.10 -12.02 -29.67
N LEU A 33 -50.52 -13.08 -30.24
CA LEU A 33 -49.88 -14.16 -29.49
C LEU A 33 -48.55 -13.75 -28.87
N SER A 34 -47.74 -12.97 -29.60
CA SER A 34 -46.43 -12.51 -29.13
C SER A 34 -46.52 -11.30 -28.19
N GLY A 35 -47.62 -10.56 -28.22
CA GLY A 35 -47.79 -9.29 -27.50
C GLY A 35 -46.89 -8.16 -28.05
N LYS A 36 -46.20 -8.38 -29.18
CA LYS A 36 -45.26 -7.42 -29.75
C LYS A 36 -45.87 -6.70 -30.94
N GLN A 37 -45.69 -5.38 -30.96
CA GLN A 37 -46.13 -4.55 -32.08
C GLN A 37 -45.26 -4.83 -33.31
N LEU A 38 -43.95 -5.01 -33.11
CA LEU A 38 -42.98 -5.28 -34.16
C LEU A 38 -42.51 -6.73 -34.12
N LEU A 39 -42.83 -7.51 -35.16
CA LEU A 39 -42.41 -8.91 -35.29
C LEU A 39 -41.09 -9.05 -36.03
N THR A 40 -40.90 -8.26 -37.09
CA THR A 40 -39.67 -8.26 -37.88
C THR A 40 -39.14 -6.83 -38.10
N PRO A 41 -37.81 -6.63 -38.21
CA PRO A 41 -37.23 -5.32 -38.50
C PRO A 41 -37.69 -4.70 -39.82
N SER A 42 -38.20 -5.51 -40.75
CA SER A 42 -38.70 -5.04 -42.06
C SER A 42 -40.07 -4.37 -41.97
N ASP A 43 -40.81 -4.58 -40.87
CA ASP A 43 -42.17 -4.04 -40.69
C ASP A 43 -42.15 -2.55 -40.36
N ASP A 44 -41.17 -2.11 -39.57
CA ASP A 44 -40.85 -0.70 -39.32
C ASP A 44 -39.34 -0.58 -39.00
N PRO A 45 -38.51 -0.23 -40.00
CA PRO A 45 -37.07 -0.06 -39.80
C PRO A 45 -36.71 1.02 -38.78
N THR A 46 -37.57 2.02 -38.57
CA THR A 46 -37.33 3.13 -37.64
C THR A 46 -37.58 2.68 -36.21
N ALA A 47 -38.72 2.04 -35.95
CA ALA A 47 -39.04 1.46 -34.64
C ALA A 47 -38.03 0.34 -34.29
N ALA A 48 -37.64 -0.49 -35.26
CA ALA A 48 -36.62 -1.51 -35.08
C ALA A 48 -35.28 -0.92 -34.57
N LYS A 49 -34.83 0.19 -35.17
CA LYS A 49 -33.62 0.89 -34.73
C LYS A 49 -33.75 1.38 -33.29
N THR A 50 -34.87 1.99 -32.94
CA THR A 50 -35.14 2.48 -31.57
C THR A 50 -35.11 1.33 -30.56
N ILE A 51 -35.74 0.19 -30.86
CA ILE A 51 -35.73 -1.02 -30.02
C ILE A 51 -34.28 -1.52 -29.80
N ILE A 52 -33.49 -1.60 -30.88
CA ILE A 52 -32.09 -2.06 -30.78
C ILE A 52 -31.26 -1.11 -29.90
N LEU A 53 -31.42 0.20 -30.08
CA LEU A 53 -30.71 1.20 -29.27
C LEU A 53 -31.09 1.10 -27.78
N HIS A 54 -32.37 0.93 -27.46
CA HIS A 54 -32.82 0.74 -26.07
C HIS A 54 -32.28 -0.56 -25.48
N LYS A 55 -32.34 -1.68 -26.21
CA LYS A 55 -31.76 -2.97 -25.76
C LYS A 55 -30.26 -2.85 -25.51
N SER A 56 -29.52 -2.17 -26.39
CA SER A 56 -28.10 -1.89 -26.20
C SER A 56 -27.84 -1.02 -24.96
N ALA A 57 -28.65 0.03 -24.76
CA ALA A 57 -28.55 0.91 -23.60
C ALA A 57 -28.82 0.15 -22.29
N ILE A 58 -29.85 -0.70 -22.26
CA ILE A 58 -30.15 -1.58 -21.11
C ILE A 58 -28.95 -2.50 -20.81
N GLY A 59 -28.37 -3.14 -21.82
CA GLY A 59 -27.20 -4.00 -21.62
C GLY A 59 -26.00 -3.26 -21.03
N LYS A 60 -25.76 -2.00 -21.46
CA LYS A 60 -24.72 -1.15 -20.87
C LYS A 60 -25.01 -0.78 -19.42
N LEU A 61 -26.27 -0.45 -19.10
CA LEU A 61 -26.69 -0.13 -17.73
C LEU A 61 -26.60 -1.35 -16.81
N GLU A 62 -26.95 -2.54 -17.30
CA GLU A 62 -26.79 -3.80 -16.57
C GLU A 62 -25.31 -4.11 -16.29
N SER A 63 -24.44 -3.97 -17.29
CA SER A 63 -22.98 -4.09 -17.09
C SER A 63 -22.46 -3.09 -16.06
N ARG A 64 -22.96 -1.84 -16.08
CA ARG A 64 -22.57 -0.82 -15.10
C ARG A 64 -23.01 -1.20 -13.68
N LEU A 65 -24.24 -1.71 -13.50
CA LEU A 65 -24.71 -2.19 -12.20
C LEU A 65 -23.85 -3.34 -11.68
N THR A 66 -23.46 -4.27 -12.55
CA THR A 66 -22.51 -5.34 -12.18
C THR A 66 -21.17 -4.76 -11.72
N SER A 67 -20.58 -3.82 -12.47
CA SER A 67 -19.33 -3.17 -12.09
C SER A 67 -19.42 -2.41 -10.75
N ILE A 68 -20.53 -1.68 -10.51
CA ILE A 68 -20.78 -1.00 -9.23
C ILE A 68 -20.89 -2.02 -8.10
N GLY A 69 -21.60 -3.14 -8.31
CA GLY A 69 -21.70 -4.22 -7.32
C GLY A 69 -20.34 -4.83 -6.97
N THR A 70 -19.50 -5.09 -7.97
CA THR A 70 -18.13 -5.56 -7.76
C THR A 70 -17.29 -4.53 -6.99
N ALA A 71 -17.36 -3.25 -7.36
CA ALA A 71 -16.66 -2.18 -6.65
C ALA A 71 -17.10 -2.10 -5.19
N ARG A 72 -18.41 -2.15 -4.91
CA ARG A 72 -18.96 -2.14 -3.55
C ARG A 72 -18.45 -3.32 -2.72
N ASN A 73 -18.47 -4.52 -3.28
CA ASN A 73 -17.99 -5.72 -2.59
C ASN A 73 -16.49 -5.62 -2.28
N TRP A 74 -15.69 -5.06 -3.20
CA TRP A 74 -14.26 -4.84 -3.01
C TRP A 74 -14.00 -3.83 -1.88
N LEU A 75 -14.68 -2.67 -1.91
CA LEU A 75 -14.54 -1.64 -0.88
C LEU A 75 -15.02 -2.12 0.50
N SER A 76 -16.12 -2.88 0.55
CA SER A 76 -16.63 -3.48 1.79
C SER A 76 -15.62 -4.46 2.40
N GLN A 77 -14.99 -5.30 1.59
CA GLN A 77 -13.92 -6.17 2.06
C GLN A 77 -12.71 -5.37 2.55
N GLY A 78 -12.29 -4.34 1.81
CA GLY A 78 -11.23 -3.43 2.24
C GLY A 78 -11.52 -2.77 3.59
N GLU A 79 -12.76 -2.29 3.81
CA GLU A 79 -13.18 -1.69 5.08
C GLU A 79 -13.11 -2.69 6.25
N VAL A 80 -13.55 -3.93 6.06
CA VAL A 80 -13.44 -4.98 7.08
C VAL A 80 -11.97 -5.22 7.45
N GLN A 81 -11.11 -5.34 6.44
CA GLN A 81 -9.67 -5.52 6.66
C GLN A 81 -9.03 -4.32 7.38
N LEU A 82 -9.46 -3.09 7.06
CA LEU A 82 -8.96 -1.89 7.75
C LEU A 82 -9.43 -1.80 9.19
N THR A 83 -10.65 -2.25 9.48
CA THR A 83 -11.16 -2.32 10.85
C THR A 83 -10.32 -3.30 11.68
N ASP A 84 -10.05 -4.49 11.15
CA ASP A 84 -9.16 -5.47 11.78
C ASP A 84 -7.75 -4.89 12.03
N ALA A 85 -7.21 -4.15 11.06
CA ALA A 85 -5.90 -3.52 11.21
C ALA A 85 -5.92 -2.37 12.25
N GLN A 86 -7.00 -1.61 12.36
CA GLN A 86 -7.17 -0.58 13.40
C GLN A 86 -7.19 -1.19 14.81
N GLU A 87 -7.86 -2.32 14.99
CA GLU A 87 -7.83 -3.08 16.25
C GLU A 87 -6.41 -3.52 16.60
N MET A 88 -5.64 -3.96 15.61
CA MET A 88 -4.23 -4.34 15.77
C MET A 88 -3.34 -3.14 16.17
N MET A 89 -3.54 -1.96 15.59
CA MET A 89 -2.81 -0.75 16.02
C MET A 89 -3.20 -0.32 17.44
N THR A 90 -4.48 -0.43 17.79
CA THR A 90 -4.95 -0.16 19.16
C THR A 90 -4.27 -1.10 20.15
N ARG A 91 -4.20 -2.39 19.84
CA ARG A 91 -3.50 -3.37 20.67
C ARG A 91 -2.00 -3.09 20.77
N ALA A 92 -1.34 -2.71 19.66
CA ALA A 92 0.06 -2.32 19.67
C ALA A 92 0.31 -1.10 20.58
N LYS A 93 -0.61 -0.13 20.60
CA LYS A 93 -0.55 1.02 21.51
C LYS A 93 -0.63 0.59 22.98
N GLU A 94 -1.56 -0.31 23.32
CA GLU A 94 -1.68 -0.86 24.67
C GLU A 94 -0.36 -1.53 25.11
N ILE A 95 0.24 -2.33 24.24
CA ILE A 95 1.53 -2.97 24.49
C ILE A 95 2.64 -1.93 24.67
N ALA A 96 2.69 -0.88 23.84
CA ALA A 96 3.69 0.17 23.97
C ALA A 96 3.56 0.92 25.30
N LEU A 97 2.34 1.19 25.75
CA LEU A 97 2.07 1.82 27.05
C LEU A 97 2.45 0.91 28.23
N ALA A 98 2.19 -0.41 28.12
CA ALA A 98 2.60 -1.39 29.13
C ALA A 98 4.13 -1.55 29.18
N GLY A 99 4.77 -1.68 28.01
CA GLY A 99 6.22 -1.78 27.89
C GLY A 99 6.97 -0.56 28.43
N ARG A 100 6.41 0.64 28.25
CA ARG A 100 6.97 1.87 28.84
C ARG A 100 6.97 1.86 30.37
N GLN A 101 6.02 1.17 31.00
CA GLN A 101 5.86 1.11 32.46
C GLN A 101 6.61 -0.07 33.09
N SER A 102 6.82 -1.14 32.33
CA SER A 102 7.49 -2.34 32.84
C SER A 102 9.00 -2.13 32.99
N THR A 103 9.55 -2.77 34.02
CA THR A 103 11.00 -2.88 34.26
C THR A 103 11.47 -4.33 34.28
N ASP A 104 10.57 -5.31 34.09
CA ASP A 104 10.88 -6.73 34.07
C ASP A 104 11.26 -7.18 32.64
N PRO A 105 12.50 -7.63 32.41
CA PRO A 105 12.92 -8.14 31.10
C PRO A 105 12.12 -9.34 30.59
N THR A 106 11.50 -10.13 31.46
CA THR A 106 10.69 -11.30 31.06
C THR A 106 9.35 -10.87 30.51
N GLU A 107 8.70 -9.91 31.17
CA GLU A 107 7.45 -9.29 30.71
C GLU A 107 7.68 -8.59 29.36
N LEU A 108 8.75 -7.79 29.24
CA LEU A 108 9.09 -7.09 28.00
C LEU A 108 9.31 -8.04 26.81
N ARG A 109 9.95 -9.20 27.02
CA ARG A 109 10.10 -10.23 25.96
C ARG A 109 8.75 -10.83 25.56
N THR A 110 7.84 -11.01 26.50
CA THR A 110 6.49 -11.54 26.23
C THR A 110 5.68 -10.54 25.40
N LEU A 111 5.73 -9.26 25.79
CA LEU A 111 5.12 -8.17 25.04
C LEU A 111 5.70 -8.05 23.63
N ALA A 112 7.04 -8.19 23.48
CA ALA A 112 7.69 -8.18 22.17
C ALA A 112 7.20 -9.33 21.27
N ALA A 113 7.05 -10.54 21.81
CA ALA A 113 6.50 -11.68 21.08
C ALA A 113 5.05 -11.45 20.65
N GLU A 114 4.26 -10.73 21.44
CA GLU A 114 2.90 -10.32 21.06
C GLU A 114 2.89 -9.31 19.91
N VAL A 115 3.83 -8.35 19.90
CA VAL A 115 4.01 -7.43 18.76
C VAL A 115 4.39 -8.20 17.48
N ASP A 116 5.21 -9.25 17.56
CA ASP A 116 5.49 -10.11 16.40
C ASP A 116 4.22 -10.81 15.86
N GLN A 117 3.30 -11.23 16.74
CA GLN A 117 2.01 -11.79 16.31
C GLN A 117 1.14 -10.74 15.62
N ILE A 118 1.10 -9.52 16.17
CA ILE A 118 0.40 -8.39 15.56
C ILE A 118 0.98 -8.08 14.19
N LEU A 119 2.31 -8.03 14.05
CA LEU A 119 3.00 -7.81 12.78
C LEU A 119 2.62 -8.90 11.77
N GLY A 120 2.63 -10.17 12.17
CA GLY A 120 2.21 -11.28 11.30
C GLY A 120 0.75 -11.18 10.84
N ARG A 121 -0.16 -10.78 11.74
CA ARG A 121 -1.56 -10.53 11.39
C ARG A 121 -1.71 -9.33 10.45
N MET A 122 -1.01 -8.24 10.71
CA MET A 122 -1.00 -7.05 9.83
C MET A 122 -0.50 -7.37 8.43
N VAL A 123 0.59 -8.15 8.30
CA VAL A 123 1.09 -8.60 6.99
C VAL A 123 0.06 -9.49 6.28
N SER A 124 -0.69 -10.30 7.03
CA SER A 124 -1.77 -11.13 6.47
C SER A 124 -2.92 -10.27 5.95
N ILE A 125 -3.34 -9.26 6.72
CA ILE A 125 -4.38 -8.29 6.32
C ILE A 125 -3.95 -7.53 5.07
N ALA A 126 -2.71 -7.04 5.04
CA ALA A 126 -2.18 -6.27 3.92
C ALA A 126 -2.01 -7.11 2.63
N ASN A 127 -1.93 -8.44 2.78
CA ASN A 127 -1.91 -9.40 1.68
C ASN A 127 -3.26 -10.11 1.47
N THR A 128 -4.37 -9.56 1.99
CA THR A 128 -5.70 -10.14 1.77
C THR A 128 -6.04 -10.20 0.29
N LYS A 129 -6.62 -11.33 -0.12
CA LYS A 129 -6.88 -11.70 -1.50
C LYS A 129 -8.36 -11.96 -1.73
N ASP A 130 -8.92 -11.34 -2.76
CA ASP A 130 -10.27 -11.61 -3.25
C ASP A 130 -10.25 -11.98 -4.73
N GLN A 131 -10.94 -13.06 -5.10
CA GLN A 131 -11.06 -13.56 -6.48
C GLN A 131 -9.75 -13.68 -7.29
N GLY A 132 -8.62 -13.94 -6.63
CA GLY A 132 -7.33 -14.05 -7.32
C GLY A 132 -6.46 -12.79 -7.24
N LEU A 133 -7.01 -11.67 -6.77
CA LEU A 133 -6.36 -10.36 -6.75
C LEU A 133 -6.16 -9.86 -5.31
N TYR A 134 -5.07 -9.12 -5.07
CA TYR A 134 -4.75 -8.53 -3.78
C TYR A 134 -5.48 -7.20 -3.57
N LEU A 135 -6.14 -7.05 -2.42
CA LEU A 135 -6.95 -5.87 -2.09
C LEU A 135 -6.13 -4.57 -2.06
N PHE A 136 -4.90 -4.65 -1.54
CA PHE A 136 -3.99 -3.52 -1.33
C PHE A 136 -2.81 -3.51 -2.33
N GLY A 137 -2.96 -4.22 -3.46
CA GLY A 137 -1.92 -4.34 -4.50
C GLY A 137 -1.78 -3.12 -5.42
N GLY A 138 -2.69 -2.15 -5.33
CA GLY A 138 -2.76 -1.05 -6.30
C GLY A 138 -2.98 -1.59 -7.73
N ASN A 139 -2.30 -0.98 -8.70
CA ASN A 139 -2.36 -1.41 -10.10
C ASN A 139 -1.61 -2.73 -10.41
N GLN A 140 -0.87 -3.29 -9.45
CA GLN A 140 -0.20 -4.60 -9.52
C GLN A 140 -0.87 -5.60 -8.58
N SER A 141 -2.18 -5.80 -8.76
CA SER A 141 -3.01 -6.63 -7.88
C SER A 141 -2.86 -8.15 -8.11
N ASP A 142 -2.06 -8.57 -9.09
CA ASP A 142 -1.75 -9.97 -9.41
C ASP A 142 -0.51 -10.50 -8.65
N ALA A 143 0.32 -9.62 -8.12
CA ALA A 143 1.51 -9.95 -7.34
C ALA A 143 1.30 -9.65 -5.85
N GLN A 144 2.01 -10.40 -4.98
CA GLN A 144 1.96 -10.18 -3.54
C GLN A 144 2.50 -8.79 -3.18
N PRO A 145 1.70 -7.90 -2.57
CA PRO A 145 2.12 -6.51 -2.31
C PRO A 145 3.14 -6.39 -1.18
N TYR A 146 3.03 -7.19 -0.12
CA TYR A 146 3.92 -7.10 1.03
C TYR A 146 4.74 -8.37 1.20
N SER A 147 6.06 -8.21 1.18
CA SER A 147 7.03 -9.30 1.34
C SER A 147 8.03 -8.97 2.45
N ILE A 148 8.62 -10.00 3.06
CA ILE A 148 9.68 -9.82 4.07
C ILE A 148 11.04 -9.95 3.38
N GLN A 149 11.86 -8.90 3.42
CA GLN A 149 13.21 -8.85 2.89
C GLN A 149 14.17 -8.39 3.99
N ASN A 150 15.22 -9.17 4.27
CA ASN A 150 16.18 -8.90 5.35
C ASN A 150 15.52 -8.66 6.73
N GLY A 151 14.41 -9.34 7.01
CA GLY A 151 13.66 -9.18 8.27
C GLY A 151 12.77 -7.94 8.34
N ARG A 152 12.73 -7.11 7.29
CA ARG A 152 11.84 -5.93 7.17
C ARG A 152 10.73 -6.21 6.17
N VAL A 153 9.52 -5.72 6.45
CA VAL A 153 8.41 -5.77 5.49
C VAL A 153 8.61 -4.67 4.44
N VAL A 154 8.56 -5.04 3.17
CA VAL A 154 8.72 -4.13 2.03
C VAL A 154 7.49 -4.20 1.15
N TYR A 155 7.01 -3.03 0.74
CA TYR A 155 5.94 -2.90 -0.25
C TYR A 155 6.52 -3.01 -1.65
N GLY A 156 6.03 -3.98 -2.42
CA GLY A 156 6.36 -4.21 -3.84
C GLY A 156 5.14 -4.07 -4.76
N GLY A 157 4.05 -3.49 -4.26
CA GLY A 157 2.84 -3.26 -5.05
C GLY A 157 2.86 -1.94 -5.82
N GLY A 158 1.77 -1.72 -6.56
CA GLY A 158 1.57 -0.54 -7.38
C GLY A 158 1.27 0.73 -6.60
N SER A 159 1.93 1.85 -6.92
CA SER A 159 1.72 3.15 -6.27
C SER A 159 0.47 3.92 -6.75
N GLN A 160 -0.40 3.28 -7.55
CA GLN A 160 -1.59 3.90 -8.12
C GLN A 160 -2.79 3.03 -7.78
N GLY A 161 -3.85 3.66 -7.27
CA GLY A 161 -5.16 3.04 -7.17
C GLY A 161 -5.79 2.84 -8.55
N VAL A 162 -6.65 1.84 -8.68
CA VAL A 162 -7.44 1.63 -9.91
C VAL A 162 -8.80 2.28 -9.71
N SER A 163 -9.24 3.11 -10.66
CA SER A 163 -10.51 3.80 -10.61
C SER A 163 -11.55 3.21 -11.56
N VAL A 164 -12.82 3.32 -11.20
CA VAL A 164 -13.96 3.05 -12.09
C VAL A 164 -14.53 4.38 -12.55
N SER A 165 -14.60 4.58 -13.87
CA SER A 165 -15.19 5.79 -14.42
C SER A 165 -16.71 5.74 -14.32
N SER A 166 -17.29 6.72 -13.62
CA SER A 166 -18.73 6.89 -13.44
C SER A 166 -19.44 7.31 -14.75
N GLY A 167 -18.69 7.68 -15.79
CA GLY A 167 -19.22 8.18 -17.07
C GLY A 167 -19.66 9.64 -17.07
N ASP A 168 -19.82 10.26 -15.89
CA ASP A 168 -20.05 11.70 -15.70
C ASP A 168 -18.74 12.49 -15.47
N GLY A 169 -17.58 11.91 -15.81
CA GLY A 169 -16.26 12.54 -15.60
C GLY A 169 -15.72 12.45 -14.16
N VAL A 170 -16.35 11.66 -13.29
CA VAL A 170 -15.85 11.34 -11.95
C VAL A 170 -15.29 9.92 -11.96
N ASP A 171 -14.00 9.79 -11.72
CA ASP A 171 -13.33 8.51 -11.52
C ASP A 171 -13.37 8.17 -10.03
N LEU A 172 -14.02 7.06 -9.69
CA LEU A 172 -14.13 6.59 -8.31
C LEU A 172 -12.96 5.65 -8.00
N PRO A 173 -12.09 5.95 -7.03
CA PRO A 173 -11.02 5.04 -6.64
C PRO A 173 -11.64 3.75 -6.07
N MET A 174 -11.30 2.60 -6.66
CA MET A 174 -11.83 1.28 -6.29
C MET A 174 -10.75 0.41 -5.64
N ILE A 175 -9.50 0.48 -6.09
CA ILE A 175 -8.38 -0.27 -5.49
C ILE A 175 -7.50 0.71 -4.73
N LEU A 176 -7.25 0.42 -3.46
CA LEU A 176 -6.34 1.17 -2.62
C LEU A 176 -4.90 0.67 -2.84
N SER A 177 -3.94 1.59 -2.93
CA SER A 177 -2.54 1.21 -2.84
C SER A 177 -2.18 0.96 -1.38
N GLY A 178 -1.53 -0.16 -1.09
CA GLY A 178 -1.04 -0.46 0.25
C GLY A 178 -0.15 0.66 0.80
N SER A 179 0.65 1.32 -0.03
CA SER A 179 1.46 2.47 0.42
C SER A 179 0.59 3.61 0.94
N ASP A 180 -0.53 3.90 0.28
CA ASP A 180 -1.44 4.97 0.69
C ASP A 180 -2.23 4.61 1.96
N VAL A 181 -2.36 3.33 2.26
CA VAL A 181 -3.16 2.83 3.39
C VAL A 181 -2.31 2.65 4.64
N PHE A 182 -1.17 1.98 4.52
CA PHE A 182 -0.34 1.52 5.64
C PHE A 182 0.90 2.40 5.87
N THR A 183 1.07 3.45 5.08
CA THR A 183 2.17 4.42 5.24
C THR A 183 1.59 5.81 5.45
N ASN A 184 2.10 6.51 6.46
CA ASN A 184 1.84 7.94 6.62
C ASN A 184 3.13 8.70 6.33
N SER A 185 3.11 9.54 5.29
CA SER A 185 4.27 10.34 4.87
C SER A 185 4.14 11.79 5.32
N ALA A 186 4.32 12.03 6.62
CA ALA A 186 4.43 13.36 7.21
C ALA A 186 5.87 13.59 7.70
N ARG A 187 6.80 13.80 6.75
CA ARG A 187 8.24 13.95 7.03
C ARG A 187 8.51 14.96 8.15
N GLY A 188 9.21 14.50 9.18
CA GLY A 188 9.73 15.32 10.27
C GLY A 188 11.25 15.37 10.29
N ALA A 189 11.80 15.97 11.34
CA ALA A 189 13.24 16.02 11.55
C ALA A 189 13.79 14.63 11.93
N THR A 190 14.94 14.26 11.36
CA THR A 190 15.64 13.04 11.74
C THR A 190 16.20 13.17 13.15
N ILE A 191 16.07 12.09 13.93
CA ILE A 191 16.61 11.99 15.28
C ILE A 191 17.71 10.94 15.27
N ILE A 192 18.86 11.25 15.86
CA ILE A 192 19.93 10.28 16.09
C ILE A 192 19.94 9.89 17.57
N LEU A 193 20.02 8.59 17.83
CA LEU A 193 20.05 7.99 19.17
C LEU A 193 21.34 7.19 19.37
N GLY A 194 21.74 7.04 20.63
CA GLY A 194 22.95 6.32 21.03
C GLY A 194 24.10 7.24 21.47
N ASN A 195 25.19 6.59 21.92
CA ASN A 195 26.23 7.26 22.71
C ASN A 195 27.46 7.70 21.89
N THR A 196 27.43 7.55 20.57
CA THR A 196 28.60 7.82 19.70
C THR A 196 28.92 9.31 19.56
N GLY A 197 27.95 10.18 19.87
CA GLY A 197 28.04 11.63 19.67
C GLY A 197 27.57 12.10 18.29
N LEU A 198 27.07 11.18 17.46
CA LEU A 198 26.52 11.46 16.15
C LEU A 198 25.25 12.33 16.26
N LYS A 199 25.07 13.27 15.34
CA LYS A 199 23.91 14.17 15.29
C LYS A 199 23.31 14.24 13.88
N PRO A 200 22.04 14.67 13.74
CA PRO A 200 21.47 14.96 12.42
C PRO A 200 22.28 16.06 11.71
N GLY A 201 22.55 15.87 10.43
CA GLY A 201 23.23 16.83 9.57
C GLY A 201 22.28 17.88 8.97
N SER A 202 22.82 18.71 8.08
CA SER A 202 22.03 19.69 7.32
C SER A 202 21.62 19.11 5.96
N GLY A 203 20.32 19.03 5.69
CA GLY A 203 19.81 18.50 4.44
C GLY A 203 18.44 17.87 4.59
N THR A 204 17.92 17.33 3.48
CA THR A 204 16.69 16.54 3.49
C THR A 204 17.05 15.07 3.42
N ASP A 205 16.71 14.34 4.46
CA ASP A 205 16.86 12.89 4.48
C ASP A 205 15.73 12.23 3.69
N SER A 206 16.05 11.12 3.01
CA SER A 206 15.07 10.28 2.32
C SER A 206 14.88 8.91 2.96
N GLY A 207 15.49 8.71 4.14
CA GLY A 207 15.31 7.53 4.95
C GLY A 207 13.86 7.30 5.39
N VAL A 208 13.51 6.03 5.65
CA VAL A 208 12.17 5.60 6.07
C VAL A 208 12.26 4.75 7.34
N GLY A 209 11.51 5.12 8.39
CA GLY A 209 11.49 4.40 9.68
C GLY A 209 12.80 4.55 10.45
N GLN A 210 13.42 3.45 10.86
CA GLN A 210 14.75 3.42 11.49
C GLN A 210 15.85 2.84 10.59
N SER A 211 17.08 3.32 10.80
CA SER A 211 18.30 2.78 10.20
C SER A 211 19.44 2.76 11.22
N SER A 212 20.17 1.65 11.24
CA SER A 212 21.33 1.47 12.11
C SER A 212 22.57 2.04 11.43
N ILE A 213 23.26 2.94 12.12
CA ILE A 213 24.51 3.55 11.67
C ILE A 213 25.65 2.93 12.46
N LEU A 214 26.52 2.23 11.75
CA LEU A 214 27.70 1.62 12.32
C LEU A 214 28.88 2.59 12.23
N ILE A 215 29.53 2.83 13.36
CA ILE A 215 30.78 3.58 13.45
C ILE A 215 31.86 2.64 13.98
N ARG A 216 32.98 2.53 13.27
CA ARG A 216 34.13 1.69 13.65
C ARG A 216 35.38 2.52 13.86
N ASN A 217 36.21 2.14 14.82
CA ASN A 217 37.60 2.57 14.87
C ASN A 217 38.39 1.76 13.84
N THR A 218 39.27 2.42 13.09
CA THR A 218 40.20 1.79 12.14
C THR A 218 41.64 1.88 12.61
N SER A 219 41.97 2.91 13.38
CA SER A 219 43.28 3.03 14.02
C SER A 219 43.21 3.83 15.31
N THR A 220 44.08 3.49 16.26
CA THR A 220 44.28 4.25 17.50
C THR A 220 45.71 4.75 17.55
N THR A 221 45.86 6.04 17.85
CA THR A 221 47.15 6.73 17.92
C THR A 221 47.37 7.30 19.31
N PHE A 222 48.60 7.23 19.80
CA PHE A 222 49.01 7.75 21.10
C PHE A 222 50.02 8.88 20.91
N ALA A 223 49.90 9.94 21.70
CA ALA A 223 50.90 10.99 21.74
C ALA A 223 52.25 10.41 22.20
N GLY A 224 53.33 10.82 21.54
CA GLY A 224 54.67 10.34 21.85
C GLY A 224 55.16 10.78 23.25
N GLY A 225 56.20 10.11 23.74
CA GLY A 225 56.92 10.49 24.97
C GLY A 225 56.68 9.59 26.18
N SER A 226 55.60 8.79 26.19
CA SER A 226 55.32 7.83 27.27
C SER A 226 55.80 6.42 26.97
N GLY A 227 56.04 6.07 25.70
CA GLY A 227 56.40 4.71 25.26
C GLY A 227 55.23 3.73 25.19
N ILE A 228 54.00 4.19 25.44
CA ILE A 228 52.79 3.39 25.26
C ILE A 228 52.48 3.17 23.77
N ALA A 229 51.99 1.99 23.43
CA ALA A 229 51.60 1.63 22.07
C ALA A 229 50.22 0.95 22.05
N SER A 230 49.67 0.74 20.85
CA SER A 230 48.42 0.02 20.66
C SER A 230 48.58 -1.45 21.06
N GLY A 231 47.60 -1.97 21.79
CA GLY A 231 47.53 -3.39 22.16
C GLY A 231 47.16 -4.28 20.98
N THR A 232 47.40 -5.59 21.09
CA THR A 232 47.11 -6.54 20.00
C THR A 232 45.61 -6.65 19.66
N GLY A 233 44.73 -6.27 20.59
CA GLY A 233 43.27 -6.24 20.42
C GLY A 233 42.72 -4.92 19.86
N ALA A 234 43.57 -3.91 19.65
CA ALA A 234 43.14 -2.56 19.30
C ALA A 234 42.29 -2.52 18.01
N ALA A 235 42.74 -3.21 16.95
CA ALA A 235 42.11 -3.17 15.64
C ALA A 235 40.64 -3.64 15.59
N ALA A 236 40.20 -4.45 16.56
CA ALA A 236 38.82 -4.96 16.62
C ALA A 236 38.04 -4.51 17.87
N GLY A 237 38.73 -3.93 18.86
CA GLY A 237 38.17 -3.68 20.18
C GLY A 237 38.25 -2.24 20.66
N ASP A 238 39.04 -1.39 20.01
CA ASP A 238 39.10 0.03 20.38
C ASP A 238 37.83 0.76 19.95
N THR A 239 37.36 1.66 20.81
CA THR A 239 36.20 2.50 20.51
C THR A 239 36.50 3.99 20.59
N VAL A 240 37.74 4.39 20.83
CA VAL A 240 38.13 5.81 20.88
C VAL A 240 38.20 6.43 19.48
N LEU A 241 37.67 7.64 19.31
CA LEU A 241 37.68 8.38 18.03
C LEU A 241 37.98 9.86 18.25
N GLY A 242 38.58 10.50 17.26
CA GLY A 242 38.87 11.93 17.24
C GLY A 242 40.35 12.22 17.14
N ALA A 243 40.69 13.52 17.07
CA ALA A 243 42.08 13.96 17.05
C ALA A 243 42.83 13.56 18.33
N VAL A 244 44.15 13.37 18.23
CA VAL A 244 45.00 13.04 19.39
C VAL A 244 44.81 14.08 20.50
N GLY A 245 44.51 13.60 21.72
CA GLY A 245 44.23 14.45 22.88
C GLY A 245 42.75 14.65 23.17
N THR A 246 41.88 14.15 22.29
CA THR A 246 40.43 14.06 22.54
C THR A 246 40.14 13.16 23.74
N HIS A 247 40.85 12.03 23.83
CA HIS A 247 40.87 11.19 25.01
C HIS A 247 42.24 11.26 25.66
N THR A 248 42.31 10.98 26.96
CA THR A 248 43.53 11.09 27.74
C THR A 248 43.74 9.83 28.57
N LEU A 249 44.93 9.24 28.47
CA LEU A 249 45.40 8.25 29.42
C LEU A 249 46.10 8.95 30.57
N THR A 250 45.93 8.46 31.78
CA THR A 250 46.74 8.86 32.93
C THR A 250 47.58 7.65 33.32
N ILE A 251 48.90 7.80 33.30
CA ILE A 251 49.85 6.75 33.63
C ILE A 251 50.61 7.17 34.88
N ARG A 252 50.72 6.25 35.83
CA ARG A 252 51.54 6.38 37.03
C ARG A 252 52.50 5.20 37.13
N ASP A 253 53.79 5.44 36.90
CA ASP A 253 54.83 4.44 37.14
C ASP A 253 55.21 4.41 38.62
N GLU A 254 54.86 3.31 39.30
CA GLU A 254 55.14 3.09 40.72
C GLU A 254 56.49 2.40 40.94
N SER A 255 57.08 1.83 39.89
CA SER A 255 58.36 1.15 39.94
C SER A 255 59.56 2.10 39.73
N GLY A 256 59.32 3.26 39.10
CA GLY A 256 60.35 4.19 38.63
C GLY A 256 61.17 3.68 37.45
N THR A 257 60.87 2.48 36.94
CA THR A 257 61.59 1.80 35.85
C THR A 257 60.68 1.47 34.66
N GLY A 258 59.40 1.82 34.71
CA GLY A 258 58.38 1.43 33.73
C GLY A 258 57.92 -0.03 33.87
N ALA A 259 58.32 -0.73 34.93
CA ALA A 259 58.04 -2.15 35.12
C ALA A 259 56.61 -2.45 35.58
N TYR A 260 56.04 -1.59 36.44
CA TYR A 260 54.65 -1.70 36.89
C TYR A 260 54.11 -0.37 37.40
N GLY A 261 52.79 -0.23 37.42
CA GLY A 261 52.09 0.95 37.91
C GLY A 261 50.59 0.89 37.64
N THR A 262 49.94 2.05 37.61
CA THR A 262 48.52 2.17 37.27
C THR A 262 48.30 3.00 36.01
N ILE A 263 47.25 2.64 35.27
CA ILE A 263 46.84 3.34 34.06
C ILE A 263 45.31 3.44 34.00
N SER A 264 44.79 4.58 33.56
CA SER A 264 43.36 4.80 33.33
C SER A 264 43.12 5.64 32.08
N ILE A 265 41.90 5.59 31.53
CA ILE A 265 41.47 6.41 30.40
C ILE A 265 40.30 7.31 30.81
N ASN A 266 40.35 8.60 30.47
CA ASN A 266 39.31 9.61 30.71
C ASN A 266 38.77 9.63 32.15
N GLY A 267 39.63 9.38 33.15
CA GLY A 267 39.25 9.32 34.56
C GLY A 267 38.41 8.09 34.95
N GLY A 268 38.41 7.04 34.12
CA GLY A 268 37.85 5.73 34.45
C GLY A 268 38.65 4.98 35.52
N PRO A 269 38.28 3.74 35.84
CA PRO A 269 38.95 2.92 36.85
C PRO A 269 40.44 2.76 36.56
N GLU A 270 41.28 2.90 37.59
CA GLU A 270 42.70 2.62 37.48
C GLU A 270 42.93 1.11 37.35
N VAL A 271 43.63 0.72 36.29
CA VAL A 271 44.00 -0.66 35.99
C VAL A 271 45.50 -0.82 36.27
N PRO A 272 45.91 -1.82 37.05
CA PRO A 272 47.33 -2.11 37.23
C PRO A 272 47.93 -2.63 35.92
N PHE A 273 49.13 -2.18 35.57
CA PHE A 273 49.90 -2.68 34.44
C PHE A 273 51.26 -3.23 34.87
N THR A 274 51.83 -4.07 34.03
CA THR A 274 53.20 -4.56 34.06
C THR A 274 53.88 -4.35 32.70
N ASN A 275 55.21 -4.42 32.64
CA ASN A 275 55.95 -4.40 31.37
C ASN A 275 55.82 -5.69 30.53
N GLY A 276 54.99 -6.64 30.96
CA GLY A 276 54.62 -7.83 30.18
C GLY A 276 53.30 -7.68 29.41
N ASP A 277 52.51 -6.64 29.69
CA ASP A 277 51.16 -6.53 29.12
C ASP A 277 51.20 -5.99 27.69
N THR A 278 50.91 -6.86 26.73
CA THR A 278 50.82 -6.51 25.30
C THR A 278 49.43 -6.11 24.85
N ASN A 279 48.41 -6.30 25.71
CA ASN A 279 47.01 -6.14 25.36
C ASN A 279 46.12 -5.82 26.58
N LEU A 280 46.53 -4.84 27.38
CA LEU A 280 45.76 -4.43 28.55
C LEU A 280 44.50 -3.66 28.11
N LYS A 281 43.33 -4.13 28.54
CA LYS A 281 42.05 -3.46 28.27
C LYS A 281 41.79 -2.37 29.30
N LEU A 282 41.59 -1.14 28.84
CA LEU A 282 41.17 -0.01 29.66
C LEU A 282 39.74 0.37 29.29
N GLN A 283 38.96 0.77 30.29
CA GLN A 283 37.60 1.24 30.10
C GLN A 283 37.42 2.63 30.71
N GLY A 284 36.90 3.56 29.91
CA GLY A 284 36.64 4.94 30.32
C GLY A 284 35.35 5.09 31.10
N ALA A 285 35.20 6.26 31.72
CA ALA A 285 34.00 6.58 32.51
C ALA A 285 32.72 6.64 31.66
N GLN A 286 32.82 6.85 30.35
CA GLN A 286 31.68 6.87 29.42
C GLN A 286 31.56 5.57 28.62
N GLY A 287 32.31 4.53 29.00
CA GLY A 287 32.27 3.21 28.36
C GLY A 287 33.20 3.07 27.15
N GLU A 288 34.09 4.03 26.90
CA GLU A 288 35.11 3.91 25.87
C GLU A 288 36.06 2.75 26.20
N VAL A 289 36.52 2.02 25.20
CA VAL A 289 37.46 0.92 25.36
C VAL A 289 38.70 1.21 24.54
N VAL A 290 39.86 1.01 25.16
CA VAL A 290 41.14 1.03 24.46
C VAL A 290 42.02 -0.12 24.93
N TYR A 291 42.68 -0.79 24.00
CA TYR A 291 43.66 -1.82 24.25
C TYR A 291 45.06 -1.23 24.10
N VAL A 292 45.87 -1.35 25.15
CA VAL A 292 47.21 -0.75 25.19
C VAL A 292 48.29 -1.82 25.40
N ASN A 293 49.47 -1.52 24.89
CA ASN A 293 50.70 -2.26 25.12
C ASN A 293 51.63 -1.40 26.00
N THR A 294 51.98 -1.94 27.17
CA THR A 294 52.76 -1.26 28.21
C THR A 294 54.21 -1.75 28.29
N THR A 295 54.64 -2.63 27.39
CA THR A 295 55.98 -3.25 27.41
C THR A 295 57.14 -2.26 27.27
N ALA A 296 56.87 -1.06 26.73
CA ALA A 296 57.87 -0.03 26.44
C ALA A 296 57.60 1.29 27.18
N ILE A 297 56.81 1.29 28.27
CA ILE A 297 56.58 2.51 29.05
C ILE A 297 57.92 3.10 29.53
N THR A 298 58.08 4.41 29.32
CA THR A 298 59.30 5.13 29.67
C THR A 298 59.48 5.16 31.19
N ALA A 299 60.66 4.79 31.66
CA ALA A 299 60.98 4.75 33.09
C ALA A 299 60.69 6.10 33.78
N GLY A 300 59.95 6.06 34.89
CA GLY A 300 59.57 7.22 35.69
C GLY A 300 58.45 8.07 35.09
N PHE A 301 57.81 7.66 33.98
CA PHE A 301 56.74 8.42 33.36
C PHE A 301 55.52 8.50 34.28
N ASN A 302 55.17 9.72 34.66
CA ASN A 302 53.99 10.04 35.45
C ASN A 302 53.30 11.25 34.82
N GLY A 303 52.15 11.04 34.20
CA GLY A 303 51.48 12.11 33.46
C GLY A 303 50.38 11.62 32.54
N THR A 304 49.92 12.52 31.68
CA THR A 304 48.85 12.24 30.73
C THR A 304 49.38 12.02 29.32
N VAL A 305 48.73 11.12 28.58
CA VAL A 305 49.03 10.83 27.16
C VAL A 305 47.77 11.07 26.35
N GLY A 306 47.86 11.92 25.34
CA GLY A 306 46.76 12.13 24.41
C GLY A 306 46.53 10.88 23.55
N VAL A 307 45.27 10.49 23.38
CA VAL A 307 44.85 9.41 22.50
C VAL A 307 43.96 9.99 21.41
N GLY A 308 44.17 9.54 20.18
CA GLY A 308 43.33 9.83 19.02
C GLY A 308 42.92 8.52 18.35
N GLY A 309 41.89 8.60 17.50
CA GLY A 309 41.44 7.47 16.71
C GLY A 309 40.83 7.91 15.40
N ASP A 310 41.18 7.21 14.33
CA ASP A 310 40.51 7.32 13.05
C ASP A 310 39.42 6.26 12.96
N GLY A 311 38.42 6.50 12.11
CA GLY A 311 37.31 5.57 11.98
C GLY A 311 36.55 5.70 10.68
N THR A 312 35.59 4.80 10.52
CA THR A 312 34.66 4.77 9.39
C THR A 312 33.21 4.79 9.88
N ILE A 313 32.31 5.24 9.02
CA ILE A 313 30.87 5.28 9.22
C ILE A 313 30.16 4.55 8.08
N SER A 314 29.08 3.84 8.40
CA SER A 314 28.36 2.98 7.46
C SER A 314 26.86 2.93 7.77
N LEU A 315 26.03 2.85 6.73
CA LEU A 315 24.56 2.65 6.83
C LEU A 315 24.12 1.20 6.59
N ASP A 316 24.99 0.33 6.07
CA ASP A 316 24.62 -1.03 5.62
C ASP A 316 25.31 -2.14 6.43
N GLY A 317 25.58 -1.87 7.71
CA GLY A 317 26.24 -2.83 8.61
C GLY A 317 27.74 -3.03 8.36
N GLY A 318 28.37 -2.13 7.59
CA GLY A 318 29.80 -2.12 7.32
C GLY A 318 30.17 -2.78 6.00
N VAL A 319 29.23 -2.89 5.05
CA VAL A 319 29.52 -3.32 3.68
C VAL A 319 30.12 -2.16 2.89
N THR A 320 29.59 -0.95 3.10
CA THR A 320 30.10 0.30 2.55
C THR A 320 30.50 1.23 3.67
N GLU A 321 31.80 1.50 3.75
CA GLU A 321 32.38 2.33 4.81
C GLU A 321 32.94 3.64 4.23
N VAL A 322 32.53 4.76 4.82
CA VAL A 322 33.03 6.11 4.50
C VAL A 322 33.96 6.55 5.64
N PRO A 323 35.16 7.09 5.34
CA PRO A 323 36.04 7.63 6.38
C PRO A 323 35.37 8.75 7.19
N LEU A 324 35.54 8.73 8.51
CA LEU A 324 35.09 9.81 9.39
C LEU A 324 35.96 11.05 9.17
N THR A 325 35.37 12.12 8.65
CA THR A 325 36.05 13.41 8.42
C THR A 325 35.75 14.45 9.51
N TYR A 326 34.92 14.12 10.49
CA TYR A 326 34.45 15.02 11.55
C TYR A 326 33.79 16.30 11.02
N ALA A 327 33.20 16.23 9.83
CA ALA A 327 32.48 17.34 9.23
C ALA A 327 31.09 17.52 9.87
N THR A 328 30.58 18.76 9.85
CA THR A 328 29.24 19.12 10.32
C THR A 328 28.13 18.60 9.42
N ASN A 329 28.47 18.12 8.22
CA ASN A 329 27.52 17.49 7.32
C ASN A 329 28.23 16.47 6.42
N VAL A 330 27.86 15.21 6.57
CA VAL A 330 28.30 14.07 5.76
C VAL A 330 27.05 13.40 5.21
N GLN A 331 26.98 13.28 3.90
CA GLN A 331 25.88 12.57 3.25
C GLN A 331 26.28 11.11 3.04
N LEU A 332 25.48 10.21 3.60
CA LEU A 332 25.59 8.78 3.37
C LEU A 332 24.40 8.32 2.53
N GLN A 333 24.65 7.37 1.64
CA GLN A 333 23.62 6.73 0.83
C GLN A 333 23.66 5.23 1.09
N ASP A 334 22.51 4.65 1.42
CA ASP A 334 22.34 3.20 1.48
C ASP A 334 22.38 2.66 0.04
N PRO A 335 23.35 1.79 -0.30
CA PRO A 335 23.51 1.27 -1.66
C PRO A 335 22.39 0.30 -2.07
N ALA A 336 21.69 -0.34 -1.13
CA ALA A 336 20.61 -1.27 -1.42
C ALA A 336 19.29 -0.54 -1.71
N THR A 337 19.02 0.55 -0.99
CA THR A 337 17.74 1.27 -1.07
C THR A 337 17.84 2.61 -1.81
N GLY A 338 19.05 3.13 -1.98
CA GLY A 338 19.31 4.48 -2.50
C GLY A 338 18.93 5.60 -1.51
N GLN A 339 18.49 5.27 -0.30
CA GLN A 339 18.10 6.25 0.72
C GLN A 339 19.30 7.07 1.18
N VAL A 340 19.07 8.36 1.43
CA VAL A 340 20.09 9.34 1.75
C VAL A 340 19.87 9.87 3.16
N THR A 341 20.96 9.96 3.91
CA THR A 341 21.00 10.43 5.30
C THR A 341 22.14 11.42 5.48
N ASN A 342 21.82 12.60 6.01
CA ASN A 342 22.77 13.65 6.28
C ASN A 342 23.10 13.65 7.77
N LEU A 343 24.38 13.59 8.11
CA LEU A 343 24.87 13.40 9.48
C LEU A 343 25.93 14.42 9.85
N ASP A 344 25.84 14.96 11.05
CA ASP A 344 26.91 15.73 11.69
C ASP A 344 27.80 14.77 12.49
N THR A 345 29.05 14.62 12.03
CA THR A 345 30.06 13.75 12.61
C THR A 345 31.06 14.51 13.49
N SER A 346 30.93 15.83 13.61
CA SER A 346 31.91 16.70 14.30
C SER A 346 32.02 16.42 15.79
N ALA A 347 30.95 15.90 16.40
CA ALA A 347 30.87 15.52 17.82
C ALA A 347 31.05 14.01 18.06
N VAL A 348 31.36 13.21 17.04
CA VAL A 348 31.59 11.77 17.20
C VAL A 348 32.91 11.52 17.92
N ARG A 349 32.85 10.79 19.03
CA ARG A 349 34.00 10.53 19.92
C ARG A 349 34.17 9.07 20.27
N VAL A 350 33.12 8.27 20.11
CA VAL A 350 33.13 6.86 20.47
C VAL A 350 32.57 6.04 19.32
N ALA A 351 33.25 4.95 18.96
CA ALA A 351 32.79 3.98 17.99
C ALA A 351 31.68 3.12 18.59
N GLY A 352 30.80 2.62 17.75
CA GLY A 352 29.62 1.88 18.15
C GLY A 352 28.49 2.03 17.14
N THR A 353 27.30 1.62 17.56
CA THR A 353 26.10 1.72 16.73
C THR A 353 25.24 2.88 17.22
N ALA A 354 24.90 3.79 16.31
CA ALA A 354 23.87 4.79 16.50
C ALA A 354 22.62 4.39 15.72
N GLN A 355 21.45 4.87 16.14
CA GLN A 355 20.20 4.66 15.40
C GLN A 355 19.72 6.00 14.84
N ALA A 356 19.44 6.03 13.54
CA ALA A 356 18.74 7.12 12.89
C ALA A 356 17.25 6.80 12.81
N GLU A 357 16.41 7.73 13.27
CA GLU A 357 14.97 7.65 13.22
C GLU A 357 14.42 8.77 12.33
N TYR A 358 13.85 8.40 11.18
CA TYR A 358 13.27 9.31 10.20
C TYR A 358 11.81 9.59 10.53
N THR A 359 11.58 10.57 11.41
CA THR A 359 10.25 10.79 11.99
C THR A 359 9.19 11.05 10.92
N GLY A 360 8.02 10.41 11.08
CA GLY A 360 6.85 10.62 10.22
C GLY A 360 6.97 10.09 8.79
N THR A 361 7.93 9.21 8.55
CA THR A 361 7.98 8.40 7.32
C THR A 361 7.66 6.93 7.59
N SER A 362 7.44 6.56 8.85
CA SER A 362 7.25 5.18 9.27
C SER A 362 5.98 4.59 8.65
N ASP A 363 6.09 3.34 8.17
CA ASP A 363 4.95 2.52 7.83
C ASP A 363 4.49 1.71 9.05
N VAL A 364 3.30 1.11 8.98
CA VAL A 364 2.75 0.26 10.05
C VAL A 364 3.71 -0.86 10.42
N PHE A 365 4.36 -1.49 9.45
CA PHE A 365 5.21 -2.64 9.69
C PHE A 365 6.54 -2.25 10.31
N SER A 366 7.17 -1.18 9.82
CA SER A 366 8.39 -0.63 10.43
C SER A 366 8.12 -0.17 11.85
N THR A 367 6.99 0.50 12.10
CA THR A 367 6.61 0.98 13.44
C THR A 367 6.43 -0.18 14.42
N LEU A 368 5.79 -1.28 13.99
CA LEU A 368 5.62 -2.47 14.82
C LEU A 368 6.94 -3.19 15.09
N SER A 369 7.81 -3.35 14.07
CA SER A 369 9.13 -3.94 14.29
C SER A 369 9.99 -3.07 15.21
N GLU A 370 9.94 -1.76 15.06
CA GLU A 370 10.65 -0.81 15.91
C GLU A 370 10.11 -0.82 17.35
N LEU A 371 8.80 -1.00 17.55
CA LEU A 371 8.21 -1.17 18.88
C LEU A 371 8.74 -2.46 19.54
N ARG A 372 8.76 -3.59 18.81
CA ARG A 372 9.34 -4.84 19.31
C ARG A 372 10.80 -4.64 19.71
N ASP A 373 11.60 -4.00 18.86
CA ASP A 373 13.03 -3.79 19.12
C ASP A 373 13.25 -2.84 20.31
N THR A 374 12.34 -1.87 20.51
CA THR A 374 12.30 -1.00 21.70
C THR A 374 11.97 -1.79 22.96
N LEU A 375 10.97 -2.69 22.92
CA LEU A 375 10.62 -3.58 24.05
C LEU A 375 11.81 -4.46 24.46
N LEU A 376 12.57 -4.96 23.48
CA LEU A 376 13.76 -5.78 23.73
C LEU A 376 15.01 -4.96 24.11
N ASN A 377 14.93 -3.63 24.07
CA ASN A 377 16.06 -2.71 24.15
C ASN A 377 17.25 -3.16 23.27
N ALA A 378 16.96 -3.53 22.02
CA ALA A 378 17.95 -4.12 21.11
C ALA A 378 19.16 -3.19 20.85
N SER A 379 18.99 -1.88 21.03
CA SER A 379 20.04 -0.86 20.88
C SER A 379 20.78 -0.52 22.19
N ASN A 380 20.52 -1.23 23.29
CA ASN A 380 21.13 -1.00 24.61
C ASN A 380 21.07 0.47 25.07
N LEU A 381 19.91 1.11 24.86
CA LEU A 381 19.71 2.51 25.20
C LEU A 381 19.67 2.70 26.73
N PRO A 382 20.20 3.82 27.25
CA PRO A 382 20.02 4.20 28.65
C PRO A 382 18.54 4.48 28.95
N SER A 383 18.14 4.31 30.21
CA SER A 383 16.72 4.34 30.61
C SER A 383 15.97 5.61 30.17
N GLY A 384 16.63 6.78 30.19
CA GLY A 384 16.02 8.04 29.75
C GLY A 384 15.72 8.07 28.24
N GLU A 385 16.64 7.57 27.41
CA GLU A 385 16.45 7.48 25.96
C GLU A 385 15.45 6.39 25.58
N LEU A 386 15.44 5.28 26.32
CA LEU A 386 14.47 4.21 26.12
C LEU A 386 13.03 4.71 26.36
N GLN A 387 12.80 5.51 27.40
CA GLN A 387 11.50 6.12 27.68
C GLN A 387 11.06 7.11 26.58
N GLN A 388 12.00 7.85 26.00
CA GLN A 388 11.73 8.70 24.85
C GLN A 388 11.42 7.88 23.60
N ALA A 389 12.12 6.77 23.37
CA ALA A 389 11.84 5.86 22.26
C ALA A 389 10.41 5.30 22.35
N PHE A 390 9.96 4.83 23.52
CA PHE A 390 8.56 4.43 23.71
C PHE A 390 7.57 5.56 23.40
N THR A 391 7.86 6.78 23.86
CA THR A 391 6.99 7.94 23.61
C THR A 391 6.87 8.25 22.12
N ARG A 392 7.97 8.12 21.36
CA ARG A 392 7.95 8.25 19.89
C ARG A 392 7.17 7.12 19.22
N ARG A 393 7.38 5.86 19.63
CA ARG A 393 6.64 4.70 19.12
C ARG A 393 5.13 4.84 19.32
N ILE A 394 4.69 5.32 20.49
CA ILE A 394 3.27 5.60 20.75
C ILE A 394 2.75 6.68 19.80
N GLY A 395 3.51 7.76 19.59
CA GLY A 395 3.13 8.83 18.64
C GLY A 395 3.07 8.36 17.18
N ASP A 396 3.95 7.45 16.77
CA ASP A 396 3.92 6.87 15.41
C ASP A 396 2.70 5.95 15.23
N ILE A 397 2.40 5.12 16.24
CA ILE A 397 1.20 4.27 16.26
C ILE A 397 -0.06 5.12 16.16
N ASP A 398 -0.16 6.22 16.91
CA ASP A 398 -1.30 7.13 16.87
C ASP A 398 -1.47 7.78 15.49
N ARG A 399 -0.38 8.29 14.91
CA ARG A 399 -0.43 8.90 13.57
C ARG A 399 -0.84 7.92 12.47
N LEU A 400 -0.43 6.66 12.59
CA LEU A 400 -0.81 5.61 11.63
C LEU A 400 -2.24 5.14 11.85
N ALA A 401 -2.68 5.01 13.11
CA ALA A 401 -4.07 4.68 13.43
C ALA A 401 -5.03 5.77 12.94
N ASP A 402 -4.70 7.05 13.16
CA ASP A 402 -5.46 8.20 12.66
C ASP A 402 -5.53 8.22 11.13
N HIS A 403 -4.39 7.99 10.47
CA HIS A 403 -4.35 7.88 9.00
C HIS A 403 -5.27 6.77 8.47
N MET A 404 -5.29 5.61 9.13
CA MET A 404 -6.20 4.54 8.76
C MET A 404 -7.68 4.89 9.00
N TYR A 405 -7.98 5.69 10.03
CA TYR A 405 -9.33 6.24 10.22
C TYR A 405 -9.73 7.19 9.09
N ASP A 406 -8.81 8.04 8.64
CA ASP A 406 -9.06 8.96 7.51
C ASP A 406 -9.32 8.19 6.22
N VAL A 407 -8.47 7.21 5.88
CA VAL A 407 -8.66 6.33 4.71
C VAL A 407 -10.02 5.61 4.78
N ARG A 408 -10.41 5.10 5.96
CA ARG A 408 -11.72 4.47 6.14
C ARG A 408 -12.87 5.48 5.98
N GLY A 409 -12.69 6.72 6.43
CA GLY A 409 -13.63 7.81 6.21
C GLY A 409 -13.83 8.11 4.72
N GLU A 410 -12.74 8.16 3.95
CA GLU A 410 -12.77 8.32 2.50
C GLU A 410 -13.51 7.16 1.81
N LEU A 411 -13.23 5.91 2.21
CA LEU A 411 -13.95 4.74 1.71
C LEU A 411 -15.45 4.85 1.96
N GLY A 412 -15.87 5.31 3.14
CA GLY A 412 -17.27 5.53 3.46
C GLY A 412 -17.94 6.55 2.52
N VAL A 413 -17.22 7.63 2.16
CA VAL A 413 -17.70 8.61 1.18
C VAL A 413 -17.85 7.97 -0.21
N VAL A 414 -16.88 7.15 -0.64
CA VAL A 414 -16.95 6.45 -1.93
C VAL A 414 -18.11 5.45 -1.96
N GLN A 415 -18.36 4.71 -0.88
CA GLN A 415 -19.52 3.82 -0.77
C GLN A 415 -20.84 4.59 -0.94
N LEU A 416 -20.99 5.75 -0.29
CA LEU A 416 -22.18 6.60 -0.46
C LEU A 416 -22.34 7.12 -1.90
N GLN A 417 -21.24 7.39 -2.60
CA GLN A 417 -21.26 7.78 -4.01
C GLN A 417 -21.68 6.60 -4.90
N LEU A 418 -21.15 5.40 -4.65
CA LEU A 418 -21.57 4.19 -5.36
C LEU A 418 -23.05 3.87 -5.15
N ASP A 419 -23.58 4.09 -3.94
CA ASP A 419 -25.01 3.90 -3.64
C ASP A 419 -25.88 4.82 -4.49
N LYS A 420 -25.52 6.11 -4.56
CA LYS A 420 -26.22 7.08 -5.41
C LYS A 420 -26.13 6.71 -6.89
N LEU A 421 -24.96 6.26 -7.36
CA LEU A 421 -24.77 5.82 -8.74
C LEU A 421 -25.56 4.55 -9.06
N GLN A 422 -25.65 3.62 -8.11
CA GLN A 422 -26.45 2.40 -8.24
C GLN A 422 -27.92 2.75 -8.42
N THR A 423 -28.49 3.56 -7.52
CA THR A 423 -29.89 4.00 -7.61
C THR A 423 -30.17 4.71 -8.94
N ARG A 424 -29.35 5.69 -9.32
CA ARG A 424 -29.53 6.42 -10.58
C ARG A 424 -29.41 5.52 -11.81
N THR A 425 -28.47 4.57 -11.80
CA THR A 425 -28.30 3.62 -12.92
C THR A 425 -29.50 2.68 -13.02
N GLU A 426 -30.03 2.23 -11.89
CA GLU A 426 -31.24 1.40 -11.83
C GLU A 426 -32.48 2.16 -12.31
N ASP A 427 -32.65 3.41 -11.90
CA ASP A 427 -33.73 4.27 -12.38
C ASP A 427 -33.67 4.48 -13.91
N LEU A 428 -32.48 4.77 -14.44
CA LEU A 428 -32.27 4.89 -15.89
C LEU A 428 -32.56 3.57 -16.62
N ARG A 429 -32.19 2.44 -16.02
CA ARG A 429 -32.45 1.11 -16.59
C ARG A 429 -33.94 0.83 -16.64
N LEU A 430 -34.68 1.13 -15.57
CA LEU A 430 -36.12 0.96 -15.49
C LEU A 430 -36.84 1.90 -16.47
N ALA A 431 -36.45 3.17 -16.53
CA ALA A 431 -37.01 4.13 -17.49
C ALA A 431 -36.77 3.69 -18.95
N THR A 432 -35.56 3.19 -19.26
CA THR A 432 -35.24 2.66 -20.60
C THR A 432 -36.02 1.38 -20.91
N LYS A 433 -36.24 0.50 -19.91
CA LYS A 433 -37.10 -0.68 -20.05
C LYS A 433 -38.56 -0.32 -20.30
N GLN A 434 -39.08 0.70 -19.61
CA GLN A 434 -40.42 1.22 -19.85
C GLN A 434 -40.54 1.80 -21.26
N SER A 435 -39.61 2.66 -21.68
CA SER A 435 -39.62 3.23 -23.03
C SER A 435 -39.45 2.16 -24.12
N LEU A 436 -38.70 1.08 -23.86
CA LEU A 436 -38.63 -0.07 -24.75
C LEU A 436 -39.99 -0.79 -24.81
N SER A 437 -40.63 -0.99 -23.65
CA SER A 437 -41.95 -1.60 -23.54
C SER A 437 -43.00 -0.82 -24.34
N ASP A 438 -43.00 0.51 -24.22
CA ASP A 438 -43.95 1.40 -24.92
C ASP A 438 -43.81 1.33 -26.46
N VAL A 439 -42.63 0.93 -26.97
CA VAL A 439 -42.36 0.79 -28.42
C VAL A 439 -42.46 -0.68 -28.89
N GLU A 440 -42.22 -1.66 -28.02
CA GLU A 440 -42.25 -3.08 -28.35
C GLU A 440 -43.61 -3.72 -28.13
N GLN A 441 -44.41 -3.27 -27.15
CA GLN A 441 -45.71 -3.86 -26.81
C GLN A 441 -46.82 -3.41 -27.76
N VAL A 442 -47.68 -4.35 -28.12
CA VAL A 442 -48.85 -4.06 -28.94
C VAL A 442 -50.05 -3.71 -28.07
N ASP A 443 -50.86 -2.73 -28.51
CA ASP A 443 -52.18 -2.51 -27.93
C ASP A 443 -53.10 -3.67 -28.34
N VAL A 444 -53.29 -4.61 -27.42
CA VAL A 444 -54.10 -5.81 -27.63
C VAL A 444 -55.54 -5.44 -28.03
N THR A 445 -56.07 -4.32 -27.53
CA THR A 445 -57.43 -3.88 -27.82
C THR A 445 -57.56 -3.48 -29.29
N ASP A 446 -56.63 -2.68 -29.80
CA ASP A 446 -56.57 -2.29 -31.21
C ASP A 446 -56.33 -3.52 -32.12
N VAL A 447 -55.46 -4.44 -31.72
CA VAL A 447 -55.19 -5.68 -32.48
C VAL A 447 -56.43 -6.56 -32.54
N VAL A 448 -57.20 -6.70 -31.45
CA VAL A 448 -58.44 -7.48 -31.44
C VAL A 448 -59.46 -6.89 -32.41
N VAL A 449 -59.64 -5.56 -32.41
CA VAL A 449 -60.54 -4.88 -33.35
C VAL A 449 -60.10 -5.11 -34.79
N LYS A 450 -58.81 -4.90 -35.10
CA LYS A 450 -58.24 -5.13 -36.44
C LYS A 450 -58.32 -6.59 -36.86
N LEU A 451 -58.13 -7.53 -35.94
CA LEU A 451 -58.24 -8.96 -36.21
C LEU A 451 -59.68 -9.32 -36.61
N GLN A 452 -60.66 -8.83 -35.86
CA GLN A 452 -62.09 -9.03 -36.18
C GLN A 452 -62.45 -8.42 -37.54
N GLU A 453 -61.93 -7.23 -37.83
CA GLU A 453 -62.15 -6.56 -39.12
C GLU A 453 -61.52 -7.34 -40.27
N ALA A 454 -60.29 -7.84 -40.10
CA ALA A 454 -59.59 -8.67 -41.08
C ALA A 454 -60.29 -10.02 -41.32
N GLN A 455 -60.83 -10.65 -40.26
CA GLN A 455 -61.65 -11.87 -40.37
C GLN A 455 -62.91 -11.60 -41.21
N ASN A 456 -63.63 -10.52 -40.92
CA ASN A 456 -64.83 -10.13 -41.66
C ASN A 456 -64.49 -9.84 -43.12
N GLN A 457 -63.43 -9.08 -43.40
CA GLN A 457 -62.97 -8.78 -44.77
C GLN A 457 -62.56 -10.04 -45.54
N MET A 458 -61.91 -11.00 -44.89
CA MET A 458 -61.56 -12.29 -45.51
C MET A 458 -62.81 -13.08 -45.89
N GLN A 459 -63.84 -13.12 -45.04
CA GLN A 459 -65.12 -13.74 -45.36
C GLN A 459 -65.82 -13.05 -46.54
N PHE A 460 -65.83 -11.72 -46.57
CA PHE A 460 -66.37 -10.97 -47.71
C PHE A 460 -65.58 -11.22 -49.00
N ALA A 461 -64.25 -11.29 -48.94
CA ALA A 461 -63.40 -11.62 -50.08
C ALA A 461 -63.67 -13.03 -50.60
N LEU A 462 -63.80 -14.03 -49.70
CA LEU A 462 -64.18 -15.39 -50.07
C LEU A 462 -65.57 -15.43 -50.73
N ALA A 463 -66.55 -14.71 -50.19
CA ALA A 463 -67.88 -14.61 -50.77
C ALA A 463 -67.87 -13.90 -52.14
N ALA A 464 -67.03 -12.88 -52.32
CA ALA A 464 -66.85 -12.20 -53.60
C ALA A 464 -66.18 -13.11 -54.65
N VAL A 465 -65.17 -13.90 -54.26
CA VAL A 465 -64.56 -14.92 -55.13
C VAL A 465 -65.57 -16.01 -55.49
N ALA A 466 -66.37 -16.48 -54.53
CA ALA A 466 -67.43 -17.46 -54.77
C ALA A 466 -68.48 -16.92 -55.78
N ARG A 467 -68.94 -15.67 -55.61
CA ARG A 467 -69.85 -15.02 -56.55
C ARG A 467 -69.25 -14.82 -57.95
N LEU A 468 -67.95 -14.56 -58.06
CA LEU A 468 -67.27 -14.47 -59.35
C LEU A 468 -67.24 -15.82 -60.08
N ASN A 469 -67.17 -16.94 -59.35
CA ASN A 469 -67.32 -18.28 -59.91
C ASN A 469 -68.76 -18.54 -60.40
N ASP A 470 -69.78 -18.15 -59.62
CA ASP A 470 -71.19 -18.35 -59.96
C ASP A 470 -71.63 -17.56 -61.22
N VAL A 471 -71.17 -16.32 -61.39
CA VAL A 471 -71.49 -15.49 -62.58
C VAL A 471 -70.81 -16.00 -63.85
N SER A 472 -69.67 -16.71 -63.73
CA SER A 472 -68.93 -17.24 -64.88
C SER A 472 -69.58 -18.48 -65.52
N LEU A 473 -70.24 -19.31 -64.72
CA LEU A 473 -70.90 -20.54 -65.19
C LEU A 473 -72.25 -20.24 -65.87
N LEU A 474 -73.02 -19.27 -65.37
CA LEU A 474 -74.33 -18.89 -65.93
C LEU A 474 -74.23 -18.14 -67.27
N ASN A 475 -73.13 -17.44 -67.55
CA ASN A 475 -72.88 -16.79 -68.86
C ASN A 475 -72.16 -17.70 -69.89
N TYR A 476 -71.72 -18.90 -69.49
CA TYR A 476 -71.14 -19.89 -70.42
C TYR A 476 -72.21 -20.89 -70.94
N MET A 477 -73.43 -20.86 -70.40
CA MET A 477 -74.55 -21.72 -70.79
C MET A 477 -75.71 -20.98 -71.48
N GLN A 478 -75.48 -19.79 -72.06
CA GLN A 478 -76.40 -19.17 -73.01
C GLN A 478 -75.80 -19.13 -74.41
#